data_AF-A0A838RMZ4-F1
#
_entry.id   AF-A0A838RMZ4-F1
#
_cell.length_a   1.000
_cell.length_b   1.000
_cell.length_c   1.000
_cell.angle_alpha   90.00
_cell.angle_beta   90.00
_cell.angle_gamma   90.00
#
_symmetry.space_group_name_H-M   'P 1'
#
loop_
_entity.id
_entity.type
_entity.pdbx_description
1 polymer ?
#
loop_
_entity_poly.entity_id
_entity_poly.type
_entity_poly.pdbx_seq_one_letter_code
_entity_poly.pdbx_strand_id
1 'polypeptide(L)'
;MQVFNRIATSILEMIGKVLWGFKPNLMKDIVAQEGSVNSLSWFARNMPTYEKTLDDWGAIRTHLLATEISVLNGCSYCTYGHASALQLHYYKDYGKLLPSDEDQIASWHSVSEDETVDRFRELIGSAELSSELPILERMLVLRRGSEEPTSEEDRKIVHFIKMFQLLNRCGINAKTSHDQAHDPINKDSALREQYQQVRGEIPDSPPHHH
;
A
#
# COMPACT_ATOMS: atom_id res chain seq x y z
N MET A 1 -1.04 -7.07 -30.28
CA MET A 1 -1.56 -6.82 -28.91
C MET A 1 -0.58 -7.28 -27.83
N GLN A 2 -0.13 -8.54 -27.85
CA GLN A 2 0.81 -9.07 -26.83
C GLN A 2 2.15 -8.31 -26.72
N VAL A 3 2.73 -7.85 -27.84
CA VAL A 3 3.99 -7.07 -27.83
C VAL A 3 3.83 -5.75 -27.08
N PHE A 4 2.74 -5.01 -27.33
CA PHE A 4 2.46 -3.74 -26.63
C PHE A 4 2.21 -3.94 -25.14
N ASN A 5 1.53 -5.03 -24.76
CA ASN A 5 1.35 -5.36 -23.34
C ASN A 5 2.69 -5.64 -22.66
N ARG A 6 3.59 -6.42 -23.28
CA ARG A 6 4.94 -6.67 -22.73
C ARG A 6 5.75 -5.39 -22.56
N ILE A 7 5.69 -4.48 -23.52
CA ILE A 7 6.37 -3.18 -23.44
C ILE A 7 5.80 -2.36 -22.29
N ALA A 8 4.48 -2.22 -22.20
CA ALA A 8 3.84 -1.47 -21.12
C ALA A 8 4.15 -2.05 -19.74
N THR A 9 4.08 -3.38 -19.59
CA THR A 9 4.48 -4.06 -18.35
C THR A 9 5.94 -3.76 -18.01
N SER A 10 6.86 -3.85 -18.97
CA SER A 10 8.28 -3.57 -18.74
C SER A 10 8.53 -2.12 -18.30
N ILE A 11 7.79 -1.16 -18.86
CA ILE A 11 7.85 0.25 -18.45
C ILE A 11 7.37 0.42 -17.01
N LEU A 12 6.21 -0.16 -16.67
CA LEU A 12 5.64 -0.05 -15.31
C LEU A 12 6.51 -0.77 -14.26
N GLU A 13 7.04 -1.95 -14.58
CA GLU A 13 8.01 -2.65 -13.72
C GLU A 13 9.29 -1.83 -13.52
N MET A 14 9.77 -1.13 -14.55
CA MET A 14 10.93 -0.25 -14.45
C MET A 14 10.65 0.93 -13.52
N ILE A 15 9.46 1.55 -13.61
CA ILE A 15 9.03 2.60 -12.69
C ILE A 15 9.05 2.08 -11.26
N GLY A 16 8.44 0.93 -10.98
CA GLY A 16 8.48 0.32 -9.66
C GLY A 16 9.90 0.05 -9.16
N LYS A 17 10.80 -0.41 -10.05
CA LYS A 17 12.21 -0.64 -9.68
C LYS A 17 12.92 0.65 -9.30
N VAL A 18 12.65 1.76 -9.99
CA VAL A 18 13.24 3.07 -9.67
C VAL A 18 12.68 3.62 -8.35
N LEU A 19 11.36 3.56 -8.18
CA LEU A 19 10.69 4.10 -7.00
C LEU A 19 10.99 3.26 -5.76
N TRP A 20 10.78 1.95 -5.80
CA TRP A 20 10.75 1.07 -4.64
C TRP A 20 11.89 0.04 -4.59
N GLY A 21 12.71 -0.05 -5.64
CA GLY A 21 13.87 -0.95 -5.69
C GLY A 21 13.60 -2.35 -6.25
N PHE A 22 12.36 -2.68 -6.58
CA PHE A 22 11.98 -3.99 -7.13
C PHE A 22 10.91 -3.87 -8.23
N LYS A 23 10.69 -4.95 -8.99
CA LYS A 23 9.65 -5.00 -10.02
C LYS A 23 8.33 -5.48 -9.40
N PRO A 24 7.28 -4.64 -9.30
CA PRO A 24 6.09 -5.04 -8.57
C PRO A 24 5.27 -6.05 -9.36
N ASN A 25 4.85 -7.13 -8.69
CA ASN A 25 4.15 -8.24 -9.35
C ASN A 25 2.84 -7.80 -10.00
N LEU A 26 2.19 -6.76 -9.45
CA LEU A 26 0.92 -6.23 -9.90
C LEU A 26 0.97 -5.56 -11.28
N MET A 27 2.14 -5.08 -11.73
CA MET A 27 2.23 -4.28 -12.97
C MET A 27 1.78 -5.05 -14.21
N LYS A 28 2.12 -6.34 -14.30
CA LYS A 28 1.66 -7.22 -15.39
C LYS A 28 0.16 -7.46 -15.33
N ASP A 29 -0.41 -7.55 -14.14
CA ASP A 29 -1.82 -7.88 -13.91
C ASP A 29 -2.73 -6.69 -14.21
N ILE A 30 -2.28 -5.47 -13.92
CA ILE A 30 -2.94 -4.23 -14.34
C ILE A 30 -2.98 -4.15 -15.87
N VAL A 31 -1.86 -4.41 -16.55
CA VAL A 31 -1.80 -4.37 -18.03
C VAL A 31 -2.68 -5.46 -18.65
N ALA A 32 -2.76 -6.63 -18.03
CA ALA A 32 -3.61 -7.72 -18.50
C ALA A 32 -5.11 -7.39 -18.41
N GLN A 33 -5.52 -6.65 -17.36
CA GLN A 33 -6.93 -6.34 -17.09
C GLN A 33 -7.40 -5.04 -17.75
N GLU A 34 -6.58 -3.99 -17.73
CA GLU A 34 -6.98 -2.66 -18.21
C GLU A 34 -6.52 -2.39 -19.66
N GLY A 35 -5.51 -3.13 -20.12
CA GLY A 35 -4.86 -2.93 -21.42
C GLY A 35 -3.75 -1.87 -21.38
N SER A 36 -2.72 -2.07 -22.21
CA SER A 36 -1.47 -1.30 -22.19
C SER A 36 -1.63 0.22 -22.16
N VAL A 37 -2.42 0.78 -23.07
CA VAL A 37 -2.61 2.24 -23.19
C VAL A 37 -3.33 2.80 -21.97
N ASN A 38 -4.38 2.11 -21.50
CA ASN A 38 -5.15 2.56 -20.35
C ASN A 38 -4.31 2.49 -19.07
N SER A 39 -3.54 1.41 -18.87
CA SER A 39 -2.65 1.28 -17.71
C SER A 39 -1.62 2.40 -17.68
N LEU A 40 -0.89 2.63 -18.78
CA LEU A 40 0.12 3.70 -18.84
C LEU A 40 -0.50 5.08 -18.62
N SER A 41 -1.64 5.38 -19.26
CA SER A 41 -2.33 6.64 -19.07
C SER A 41 -2.87 6.81 -17.64
N TRP A 42 -3.30 5.72 -17.00
CA TRP A 42 -3.78 5.76 -15.62
C TRP A 42 -2.65 6.06 -14.66
N PHE A 43 -1.50 5.39 -14.79
CA PHE A 43 -0.32 5.67 -13.95
C PHE A 43 0.17 7.11 -14.11
N ALA A 44 0.28 7.60 -15.35
CA ALA A 44 0.70 8.98 -15.62
C ALA A 44 -0.22 10.04 -15.01
N ARG A 45 -1.52 9.72 -14.82
CA ARG A 45 -2.51 10.63 -14.23
C ARG A 45 -2.58 10.56 -12.71
N ASN A 46 -2.41 9.37 -12.12
CA ASN A 46 -2.65 9.17 -10.67
C ASN A 46 -1.36 9.22 -9.84
N MET A 47 -0.21 8.78 -10.38
CA MET A 47 1.04 8.74 -9.62
C MET A 47 1.51 10.11 -9.12
N PRO A 48 1.47 11.20 -9.91
CA PRO A 48 1.89 12.51 -9.41
C PRO A 48 1.07 13.00 -8.21
N THR A 49 -0.24 12.75 -8.23
CA THR A 49 -1.12 13.09 -7.11
C THR A 49 -0.86 12.21 -5.89
N TYR A 50 -0.58 10.91 -6.10
CA TYR A 50 -0.17 10.01 -5.03
C TYR A 50 1.14 10.45 -4.38
N GLU A 51 2.20 10.69 -5.17
CA GLU A 51 3.52 11.13 -4.68
C GLU A 51 3.44 12.47 -3.96
N LYS A 52 2.68 13.43 -4.50
CA LYS A 52 2.44 14.70 -3.82
C LYS A 52 1.70 14.50 -2.49
N THR A 53 0.73 13.59 -2.46
CA THR A 53 -0.01 13.30 -1.22
C THR A 53 0.89 12.64 -0.20
N LEU A 54 1.76 11.71 -0.61
CA LEU A 54 2.77 11.08 0.24
C LEU A 54 3.72 12.11 0.86
N ASP A 55 4.17 13.09 0.08
CA ASP A 55 5.01 14.20 0.57
C ASP A 55 4.23 15.10 1.56
N ASP A 56 3.00 15.51 1.20
CA ASP A 56 2.19 16.41 2.01
C ASP A 56 1.71 15.76 3.34
N TRP A 57 1.38 14.47 3.33
CA TRP A 57 0.85 13.74 4.49
C TRP A 57 1.92 13.02 5.31
N GLY A 58 3.09 12.79 4.73
CA GLY A 58 4.08 11.87 5.28
C GLY A 58 3.72 10.40 5.07
N ALA A 59 4.71 9.55 5.31
CA ALA A 59 4.64 8.13 4.99
C ALA A 59 3.71 7.34 5.91
N ILE A 60 3.75 7.58 7.23
CA ILE A 60 2.90 6.86 8.21
C ILE A 60 1.42 7.02 7.86
N ARG A 61 0.93 8.25 7.72
CA ARG A 61 -0.47 8.55 7.35
C ARG A 61 -0.84 7.88 6.03
N THR A 62 -0.01 8.08 5.01
CA THR A 62 -0.25 7.58 3.66
C THR A 62 -0.38 6.07 3.62
N HIS A 63 0.56 5.37 4.25
CA HIS A 63 0.56 3.91 4.28
C HIS A 63 -0.50 3.34 5.21
N LEU A 64 -0.85 4.02 6.30
CA LEU A 64 -1.97 3.63 7.14
C LEU A 64 -3.29 3.67 6.37
N LEU A 65 -3.59 4.77 5.66
CA LEU A 65 -4.77 4.87 4.79
C LEU A 65 -4.77 3.82 3.67
N ALA A 66 -3.64 3.67 2.98
CA ALA A 66 -3.51 2.70 1.89
C ALA A 66 -3.72 1.25 2.38
N THR A 67 -3.22 0.93 3.57
CA THR A 67 -3.38 -0.37 4.22
C THR A 67 -4.84 -0.61 4.60
N GLU A 68 -5.49 0.32 5.30
CA GLU A 68 -6.89 0.16 5.70
C GLU A 68 -7.82 0.03 4.49
N ILE A 69 -7.68 0.89 3.48
CA ILE A 69 -8.46 0.79 2.24
C ILE A 69 -8.25 -0.59 1.59
N SER A 70 -7.02 -1.09 1.55
CA SER A 70 -6.70 -2.40 0.95
C SER A 70 -7.26 -3.57 1.76
N VAL A 71 -7.26 -3.47 3.10
CA VAL A 71 -7.89 -4.46 3.99
C VAL A 71 -9.38 -4.51 3.72
N LEU A 72 -10.05 -3.36 3.75
CA LEU A 72 -11.49 -3.20 3.51
C LEU A 72 -11.92 -3.65 2.10
N ASN A 73 -11.02 -3.58 1.12
CA ASN A 73 -11.27 -4.08 -0.23
C ASN A 73 -10.93 -5.57 -0.40
N GLY A 74 -10.26 -6.20 0.56
CA GLY A 74 -9.87 -7.61 0.51
C GLY A 74 -8.62 -7.90 -0.33
N CYS A 75 -7.75 -6.91 -0.60
CA CYS A 75 -6.57 -7.09 -1.43
C CYS A 75 -5.31 -7.38 -0.63
N SER A 76 -4.98 -8.67 -0.50
CA SER A 76 -3.81 -9.12 0.26
C SER A 76 -2.49 -8.57 -0.27
N TYR A 77 -2.33 -8.42 -1.59
CA TYR A 77 -1.12 -7.83 -2.20
C TYR A 77 -0.87 -6.38 -1.75
N CYS A 78 -1.88 -5.52 -1.86
CA CYS A 78 -1.73 -4.11 -1.50
C CYS A 78 -1.67 -3.95 0.02
N THR A 79 -2.43 -4.75 0.78
CA THR A 79 -2.36 -4.75 2.24
C THR A 79 -0.94 -5.07 2.71
N TYR A 80 -0.35 -6.17 2.24
CA TYR A 80 0.99 -6.56 2.65
C TYR A 80 2.03 -5.50 2.27
N GLY A 81 2.01 -5.00 1.02
CA GLY A 81 2.99 -4.02 0.54
C GLY A 81 2.93 -2.67 1.27
N HIS A 82 1.74 -2.19 1.62
CA HIS A 82 1.60 -0.94 2.38
C HIS A 82 1.74 -1.12 3.89
N ALA A 83 1.35 -2.27 4.45
CA ALA A 83 1.65 -2.60 5.84
C ALA A 83 3.17 -2.71 6.03
N SER A 84 3.89 -3.36 5.11
CA SER A 84 5.37 -3.45 5.16
C SER A 84 6.02 -2.07 5.14
N ALA A 85 5.55 -1.17 4.27
CA ALA A 85 6.05 0.19 4.24
C ALA A 85 5.75 0.95 5.55
N LEU A 86 4.54 0.80 6.08
CA LEU A 86 4.13 1.39 7.36
C LEU A 86 5.04 0.91 8.50
N GLN A 87 5.35 -0.39 8.57
CA GLN A 87 6.24 -0.97 9.59
C GLN A 87 7.64 -0.39 9.54
N LEU A 88 8.23 -0.31 8.35
CA LEU A 88 9.58 0.22 8.18
C LEU A 88 9.65 1.70 8.56
N HIS A 89 8.67 2.51 8.18
CA HIS A 89 8.62 3.92 8.57
C HIS A 89 8.40 4.07 10.07
N TYR A 90 7.49 3.27 10.66
CA TYR A 90 7.23 3.34 12.10
C TYR A 90 8.46 2.92 12.92
N TYR A 91 9.14 1.84 12.51
CA TYR A 91 10.37 1.40 13.15
C TYR A 91 11.48 2.46 13.02
N LYS A 92 11.62 3.08 11.85
CA LYS A 92 12.59 4.15 11.63
C LYS A 92 12.34 5.37 12.51
N ASP A 93 11.09 5.80 12.63
CA ASP A 93 10.74 7.05 13.33
C ASP A 93 10.69 6.87 14.85
N TYR A 94 10.26 5.70 15.33
CA TYR A 94 10.01 5.46 16.76
C TYR A 94 10.94 4.42 17.41
N GLY A 95 11.76 3.70 16.63
CA GLY A 95 12.69 2.68 17.13
C GLY A 95 12.01 1.45 17.75
N LYS A 96 10.70 1.26 17.52
CA LYS A 96 9.88 0.16 18.05
C LYS A 96 8.98 -0.41 16.95
N LEU A 97 8.55 -1.65 17.12
CA LEU A 97 7.66 -2.33 16.18
C LEU A 97 6.21 -1.85 16.36
N LEU A 98 5.40 -1.91 15.30
CA LEU A 98 3.96 -1.78 15.50
C LEU A 98 3.40 -2.97 16.29
N PRO A 99 2.29 -2.76 17.02
CA PRO A 99 1.62 -3.83 17.77
C PRO A 99 1.12 -5.01 16.92
N SER A 100 0.82 -4.78 15.64
CA SER A 100 0.41 -5.82 14.69
C SER A 100 1.31 -5.78 13.47
N ASP A 101 1.78 -6.93 13.01
CA ASP A 101 2.62 -7.08 11.82
C ASP A 101 1.85 -7.18 10.51
N GLU A 102 2.57 -7.25 9.40
CA GLU A 102 2.01 -7.29 8.05
C GLU A 102 1.10 -8.51 7.84
N ASP A 103 1.47 -9.67 8.37
CA ASP A 103 0.69 -10.91 8.24
C ASP A 103 -0.58 -10.87 9.10
N GLN A 104 -0.47 -10.34 10.32
CA GLN A 104 -1.59 -10.10 11.21
C GLN A 104 -2.56 -9.11 10.56
N ILE A 105 -2.09 -7.98 10.02
CA ILE A 105 -2.94 -7.02 9.33
C ILE A 105 -3.58 -7.64 8.08
N ALA A 106 -2.83 -8.43 7.30
CA ALA A 106 -3.38 -9.16 6.16
C ALA A 106 -4.45 -10.18 6.57
N SER A 107 -4.37 -10.78 7.76
CA SER A 107 -5.41 -11.70 8.24
C SER A 107 -6.76 -11.01 8.47
N TRP A 108 -6.81 -9.68 8.59
CA TRP A 108 -8.06 -8.95 8.85
C TRP A 108 -9.04 -8.97 7.69
N HIS A 109 -8.63 -9.42 6.50
CA HIS A 109 -9.56 -9.70 5.40
C HIS A 109 -10.63 -10.76 5.73
N SER A 110 -10.42 -11.59 6.75
CA SER A 110 -11.35 -12.65 7.13
C SER A 110 -12.43 -12.21 8.14
N VAL A 111 -12.40 -10.97 8.60
CA VAL A 111 -13.38 -10.45 9.58
C VAL A 111 -14.34 -9.44 8.95
N SER A 112 -15.34 -8.99 9.72
CA SER A 112 -16.30 -7.99 9.24
C SER A 112 -15.62 -6.62 9.02
N GLU A 113 -16.28 -5.75 8.24
CA GLU A 113 -15.84 -4.36 8.06
C GLU A 113 -15.78 -3.62 9.41
N ASP A 114 -16.80 -3.77 10.26
CA ASP A 114 -16.83 -3.14 11.59
C ASP A 114 -15.67 -3.62 12.48
N GLU A 115 -15.38 -4.93 12.48
CA GLU A 115 -14.27 -5.49 13.26
C GLU A 115 -12.91 -5.04 12.68
N THR A 116 -12.79 -4.90 11.36
CA THR A 116 -11.59 -4.34 10.72
C THR A 116 -11.34 -2.92 11.19
N VAL A 117 -12.37 -2.07 11.19
CA VAL A 117 -12.27 -0.67 11.64
C VAL A 117 -11.86 -0.61 13.11
N ASP A 118 -12.45 -1.44 13.97
CA ASP A 118 -12.10 -1.48 15.38
C ASP A 118 -10.64 -1.93 15.61
N ARG A 119 -10.13 -2.88 14.81
CA ARG A 119 -8.71 -3.28 14.83
C ARG A 119 -7.78 -2.15 14.41
N PHE A 120 -8.13 -1.35 13.41
CA PHE A 120 -7.35 -0.15 13.05
C PHE A 120 -7.36 0.89 14.17
N ARG A 121 -8.51 1.12 14.82
CA ARG A 121 -8.60 2.02 15.99
C ARG A 121 -7.70 1.55 17.14
N GLU A 122 -7.70 0.25 17.44
CA GLU A 122 -6.85 -0.35 18.46
C GLU A 122 -5.36 -0.26 18.09
N LEU A 123 -5.00 -0.56 16.84
CA LEU A 123 -3.63 -0.43 16.32
C LEU A 123 -3.12 1.00 16.53
N ILE A 124 -3.92 2.00 16.17
CA ILE A 124 -3.57 3.42 16.29
C ILE A 124 -3.41 3.83 17.74
N GLY A 125 -4.34 3.43 18.61
CA GLY A 125 -4.26 3.71 20.04
C GLY A 125 -3.00 3.12 20.66
N SER A 126 -2.71 1.86 20.33
CA SER A 126 -1.56 1.11 20.86
C SER A 126 -0.22 1.59 20.27
N ALA A 127 -0.23 2.09 19.03
CA ALA A 127 0.93 2.67 18.36
C ALA A 127 1.17 4.16 18.70
N GLU A 128 0.33 4.75 19.55
CA GLU A 128 0.38 6.18 19.92
C GLU A 128 0.23 7.13 18.71
N LEU A 129 -0.49 6.68 17.66
CA LEU A 129 -0.74 7.43 16.42
C LEU A 129 -2.10 8.16 16.44
N SER A 130 -2.58 8.58 17.62
CA SER A 130 -3.95 9.10 17.78
C SER A 130 -4.28 10.31 16.91
N SER A 131 -3.27 11.04 16.41
CA SER A 131 -3.43 12.11 15.40
C SER A 131 -3.99 11.63 14.06
N GLU A 132 -3.87 10.34 13.76
CA GLU A 132 -4.29 9.74 12.48
C GLU A 132 -5.75 9.26 12.50
N LEU A 133 -6.36 9.12 13.69
CA LEU A 133 -7.72 8.64 13.80
C LEU A 133 -8.74 9.52 13.04
N PRO A 134 -8.72 10.87 13.13
CA PRO A 134 -9.70 11.70 12.41
C PRO A 134 -9.69 11.51 10.89
N ILE A 135 -8.51 11.31 10.28
CA ILE A 135 -8.42 11.16 8.82
C ILE A 135 -8.94 9.79 8.35
N LEU A 136 -8.75 8.72 9.14
CA LEU A 136 -9.31 7.41 8.82
C LEU A 136 -10.83 7.39 8.98
N GLU A 137 -11.36 7.98 10.06
CA GLU A 137 -12.81 8.14 10.20
C GLU A 137 -13.40 8.94 9.03
N ARG A 138 -12.70 9.98 8.58
CA ARG A 138 -13.11 10.74 7.39
C ARG A 138 -13.06 9.89 6.12
N MET A 139 -12.04 9.06 5.96
CA MET A 139 -11.92 8.09 4.86
C MET A 139 -13.09 7.11 4.84
N LEU A 140 -13.49 6.57 5.98
CA LEU A 140 -14.63 5.65 6.08
C LEU A 140 -15.96 6.32 5.67
N VAL A 141 -16.18 7.57 6.09
CA VAL A 141 -17.37 8.35 5.68
C VAL A 141 -17.40 8.56 4.16
N LEU A 142 -16.29 8.99 3.57
CA LEU A 142 -16.18 9.23 2.13
C LEU A 142 -16.24 7.93 1.32
N ARG A 143 -15.68 6.82 1.82
CA ARG A 143 -15.74 5.50 1.19
C ARG A 143 -17.18 4.99 1.09
N ARG A 144 -17.98 5.18 2.14
CA ARG A 144 -19.40 4.80 2.12
C ARG A 144 -20.26 5.68 1.20
N GLY A 145 -19.73 6.78 0.69
CA GLY A 145 -20.49 7.75 -0.09
C GLY A 145 -21.60 8.44 0.73
N SER A 146 -21.45 8.47 2.06
CA SER A 146 -22.43 9.11 2.95
C SER A 146 -22.39 10.63 2.85
N GLU A 147 -21.25 11.18 2.42
CA GLU A 147 -21.04 12.62 2.23
C GLU A 147 -20.19 12.89 0.99
N GLU A 148 -20.38 14.06 0.40
CA GLU A 148 -19.56 14.57 -0.70
C GLU A 148 -18.25 15.19 -0.18
N PRO A 149 -17.15 15.16 -0.96
CA PRO A 149 -15.89 15.79 -0.57
C PRO A 149 -16.03 17.32 -0.54
N THR A 150 -15.73 17.92 0.61
CA THR A 150 -15.90 19.37 0.85
C THR A 150 -14.57 20.13 0.92
N SER A 151 -13.45 19.45 1.14
CA SER A 151 -12.12 20.04 1.32
C SER A 151 -11.08 19.49 0.33
N GLU A 152 -9.89 20.10 0.28
CA GLU A 152 -8.75 19.54 -0.45
C GLU A 152 -8.29 18.20 0.14
N GLU A 153 -8.38 18.04 1.47
CA GLU A 153 -8.05 16.79 2.15
C GLU A 153 -9.05 15.68 1.74
N ASP A 154 -10.34 15.99 1.70
CA ASP A 154 -11.36 15.05 1.22
C ASP A 154 -11.10 14.63 -0.22
N ARG A 155 -10.69 15.57 -1.09
CA ARG A 155 -10.34 15.26 -2.48
C ARG A 155 -9.15 14.30 -2.58
N LYS A 156 -8.14 14.46 -1.72
CA LYS A 156 -6.99 13.53 -1.63
C LYS A 156 -7.43 12.15 -1.12
N ILE A 157 -8.29 12.09 -0.11
CA ILE A 157 -8.85 10.84 0.41
C ILE A 157 -9.66 10.12 -0.68
N VAL A 158 -10.55 10.83 -1.38
CA VAL A 158 -11.34 10.27 -2.48
C VAL A 158 -10.44 9.79 -3.63
N HIS A 159 -9.37 10.53 -3.93
CA HIS A 159 -8.36 10.07 -4.90
C HIS A 159 -7.73 8.75 -4.46
N PHE A 160 -7.32 8.62 -3.19
CA PHE A 160 -6.79 7.38 -2.62
C PHE A 160 -7.78 6.23 -2.74
N ILE A 161 -9.03 6.42 -2.30
CA ILE A 161 -10.08 5.39 -2.38
C ILE A 161 -10.23 4.89 -3.81
N LYS A 162 -10.34 5.80 -4.80
CA LYS A 162 -10.48 5.44 -6.22
C LYS A 162 -9.23 4.77 -6.79
N MET A 163 -8.06 5.25 -6.43
CA MET A 163 -6.79 4.71 -6.89
C MET A 163 -6.63 3.26 -6.39
N PHE A 164 -6.84 3.05 -5.09
CA PHE A 164 -6.77 1.72 -4.48
C PHE A 164 -7.89 0.80 -4.93
N GLN A 165 -9.09 1.31 -5.23
CA GLN A 165 -10.15 0.49 -5.82
C GLN A 165 -9.70 -0.20 -7.12
N LEU A 166 -9.01 0.50 -8.02
CA LEU A 166 -8.49 -0.10 -9.25
C LEU A 166 -7.34 -1.08 -8.96
N LEU A 167 -6.35 -0.65 -8.17
CA LEU A 167 -5.18 -1.48 -7.85
C LEU A 167 -5.58 -2.77 -7.13
N ASN A 168 -6.44 -2.65 -6.13
CA ASN A 168 -6.96 -3.76 -5.33
C ASN A 168 -7.78 -4.72 -6.20
N ARG A 169 -8.69 -4.21 -7.04
CA ARG A 169 -9.43 -5.05 -8.01
C ARG A 169 -8.48 -5.86 -8.87
N CYS A 170 -7.45 -5.23 -9.41
CA CYS A 170 -6.47 -5.92 -10.26
C CYS A 170 -5.74 -7.03 -9.48
N GLY A 171 -5.27 -6.73 -8.27
CA GLY A 171 -4.55 -7.69 -7.42
C GLY A 171 -5.42 -8.87 -6.99
N ILE A 172 -6.67 -8.61 -6.61
CA ILE A 172 -7.65 -9.63 -6.22
C ILE A 172 -7.96 -10.58 -7.38
N ASN A 173 -8.31 -10.02 -8.54
CA ASN A 173 -8.68 -10.82 -9.71
C ASN A 173 -7.54 -11.72 -10.20
N ALA A 174 -6.30 -11.22 -10.14
CA ALA A 174 -5.12 -11.96 -10.58
C ALA A 174 -4.53 -12.86 -9.49
N LYS A 175 -5.02 -12.75 -8.24
CA LYS A 175 -4.40 -13.40 -7.06
C LYS A 175 -2.91 -13.10 -6.98
N THR A 176 -2.55 -11.84 -7.18
CA THR A 176 -1.16 -11.40 -7.24
C THR A 176 -0.45 -11.76 -5.93
N SER A 177 0.67 -12.47 -6.03
CA SER A 177 1.50 -12.83 -4.88
C SER A 177 2.15 -11.59 -4.26
N HIS A 178 2.25 -11.59 -2.93
CA HIS A 178 2.95 -10.56 -2.17
C HIS A 178 4.37 -10.34 -2.68
N ASP A 179 4.88 -9.12 -2.50
CA ASP A 179 6.26 -8.78 -2.77
C ASP A 179 6.89 -8.02 -1.60
N GLN A 180 7.27 -6.76 -1.78
CA GLN A 180 8.04 -5.99 -0.79
C GLN A 180 7.29 -4.72 -0.42
N ALA A 181 7.86 -3.88 0.45
CA ALA A 181 7.25 -2.60 0.82
C ALA A 181 7.08 -1.68 -0.40
N HIS A 182 5.86 -1.16 -0.63
CA HIS A 182 5.51 -0.30 -1.78
C HIS A 182 5.90 1.16 -1.56
N ASP A 183 7.16 1.40 -1.18
CA ASP A 183 7.69 2.72 -0.84
C ASP A 183 9.22 2.79 -1.02
N PRO A 184 9.83 3.97 -1.29
CA PRO A 184 11.28 4.11 -1.40
C PRO A 184 12.07 3.64 -0.16
N ILE A 185 11.48 3.60 1.04
CA ILE A 185 12.12 3.06 2.24
C ILE A 185 12.57 1.61 2.06
N ASN A 186 11.92 0.86 1.17
CA ASN A 186 12.31 -0.50 0.84
C ASN A 186 13.75 -0.62 0.30
N LYS A 187 14.30 0.46 -0.25
CA LYS A 187 15.69 0.49 -0.74
C LYS A 187 16.72 0.57 0.39
N ASP A 188 16.32 0.88 1.61
CA ASP A 188 17.19 0.88 2.79
C ASP A 188 17.37 -0.56 3.30
N SER A 189 18.41 -1.25 2.80
CA SER A 189 18.69 -2.63 3.21
C SER A 189 19.08 -2.74 4.67
N ALA A 190 19.81 -1.75 5.21
CA ALA A 190 20.24 -1.76 6.61
C ALA A 190 19.03 -1.67 7.55
N LEU A 191 18.07 -0.78 7.25
CA LEU A 191 16.84 -0.68 8.01
C LEU A 191 16.02 -1.98 7.96
N ARG A 192 15.89 -2.60 6.78
CA ARG A 192 15.16 -3.87 6.64
C ARG A 192 15.82 -5.01 7.42
N GLU A 193 17.14 -5.10 7.37
CA GLU A 193 17.90 -6.09 8.15
C GLU A 193 17.73 -5.88 9.65
N GLN A 194 17.77 -4.63 10.12
CA GLN A 194 17.51 -4.30 11.53
C GLN A 194 16.08 -4.64 11.95
N TYR A 195 15.09 -4.28 11.12
CA TYR A 195 13.68 -4.62 11.33
C TYR A 195 13.52 -6.13 11.47
N GLN A 196 14.03 -6.92 10.53
CA GLN A 196 13.96 -8.39 10.55
C GLN A 196 14.62 -8.98 11.82
N GLN A 197 15.80 -8.48 12.20
CA GLN A 197 16.47 -8.91 13.43
C GLN A 197 15.63 -8.66 14.68
N VAL A 198 15.01 -7.48 14.80
CA VAL A 198 14.14 -7.14 15.95
C VAL A 198 12.84 -7.95 15.93
N ARG A 199 12.32 -8.26 14.75
CA ARG A 199 11.16 -9.15 14.55
C ARG A 199 11.46 -10.61 14.90
N GLY A 200 12.74 -10.99 15.01
CA GLY A 200 13.14 -12.38 15.17
C GLY A 200 13.00 -13.19 13.87
N GLU A 201 12.84 -12.51 12.74
CA GLU A 201 12.82 -13.10 11.40
C GLU A 201 14.27 -13.19 10.91
N ILE A 202 14.76 -14.40 10.70
CA ILE A 202 16.07 -14.60 10.07
C ILE A 202 15.91 -14.21 8.59
N PRO A 203 16.74 -13.31 8.03
CA PRO A 203 16.63 -12.92 6.63
C PRO A 203 16.68 -14.16 5.74
N ASP A 204 15.61 -14.43 4.99
CA ASP A 204 15.67 -15.39 3.89
C ASP A 204 16.78 -14.93 2.94
N SER A 205 17.71 -15.85 2.67
CA SER A 205 18.91 -15.58 1.87
C SER A 205 18.54 -14.93 0.54
N PRO A 206 19.36 -13.98 0.02
CA PRO A 206 19.05 -13.32 -1.24
C PRO A 206 18.94 -14.36 -2.37
N PRO A 207 18.02 -14.17 -3.34
CA PRO A 207 17.86 -15.11 -4.43
C PRO A 207 19.18 -15.20 -5.19
N HIS A 208 19.80 -16.37 -5.15
CA HIS A 208 20.99 -16.68 -5.92
C HIS A 208 20.65 -16.49 -7.41
N HIS A 209 21.16 -15.41 -8.00
CA HIS A 209 21.26 -15.29 -9.45
C HIS A 209 22.41 -16.19 -9.90
N HIS A 210 22.06 -17.37 -10.43
CA HIS A 210 22.89 -18.16 -11.32
C HIS A 210 22.43 -17.95 -12.76
#